data_AF-A0A974HDP1-F1
#
_entry.id   AF-A0A974HDP1-F1
#
_cell.length_a   1.000
_cell.length_b   1.000
_cell.length_c   1.000
_cell.angle_alpha   90.00
_cell.angle_beta   90.00
_cell.angle_gamma   90.00
#
_symmetry.space_group_name_H-M   'P 1'
#
loop_
_entity.id
_entity.type
_entity.pdbx_description
1 polymer ?
#
loop_
_entity_poly.entity_id
_entity_poly.type
_entity_poly.pdbx_seq_one_letter_code
_entity_poly.pdbx_strand_id
1 'polypeptide(L)'
;MLLRKRCRLLLCPLHVAVIMFGLLLVMVILAILNPEAQSEDKPQDERVEESNHFKVQLLSHLSSLKEEELIAMGMSSPERNFDKVPRKMYRIVKQLKQKNEEASPSPELCLQQNYGEKLPTASVIISFHNEAWSTPLRIVHSVLDHSPRTFLKEIVLVDDLSHQEHLKSALSEYISRIGGVKMIRSNKRLGVTGGRMLGAAKATGEVFIFMDSHCECHPGWLEPLLSRIMHNRNRIVSPVIDSVDWKTFEDYHSSLPLQVFDWKLDFHWVPLPEHEKKGHQSPIIPFRSPVIPGYVVATDRHYFQNIGGFDAAVNFLGVETTELSIRVIEIVLCSHVGHVYQNHTMYNSVQNEAILRSKVRTAELWMDSYKATFYRTIGNTLLMSRINESDIKQHEQLHQRLGCKRFQCFLDNLYNAGVGLCITHTLKERLFVIPVELASCDENGNQVFEYNSIKEIRFISVPFCLTVKHEQVSLENCTTSKPAASQMWHFSHFSFLLYLNPCSHQRNQIWKLLPVVYKASG
;
A
#
# COMPACT_ATOMS: atom_id res chain seq x y z
N MET A 1 0.95 80.18 -5.74
CA MET A 1 -0.30 79.68 -5.13
C MET A 1 -1.39 79.53 -6.20
N LEU A 2 -1.90 78.31 -6.36
CA LEU A 2 -3.33 77.99 -6.52
C LEU A 2 -4.17 78.47 -7.73
N LEU A 3 -3.65 78.58 -8.96
CA LEU A 3 -4.55 78.66 -10.13
C LEU A 3 -4.09 78.04 -11.47
N ARG A 4 -3.00 77.25 -11.50
CA ARG A 4 -2.57 76.53 -12.73
C ARG A 4 -2.73 75.01 -12.71
N LYS A 5 -3.39 74.43 -11.70
CA LYS A 5 -3.56 72.96 -11.54
C LYS A 5 -5.01 72.44 -11.62
N ARG A 6 -5.97 73.24 -12.11
CA ARG A 6 -7.40 72.84 -12.16
C ARG A 6 -8.05 72.70 -13.54
N CYS A 7 -7.27 72.68 -14.63
CA CYS A 7 -7.79 72.44 -15.99
C CYS A 7 -7.31 71.12 -16.64
N ARG A 8 -6.74 70.17 -15.88
CA ARG A 8 -6.34 68.84 -16.40
C ARG A 8 -7.11 67.64 -15.80
N LEU A 9 -8.18 67.88 -15.03
CA LEU A 9 -8.95 66.78 -14.40
C LEU A 9 -10.41 66.62 -14.86
N LEU A 10 -10.86 67.35 -15.87
CA LEU A 10 -12.24 67.23 -16.38
C LEU A 10 -12.36 66.82 -17.86
N LEU A 11 -11.25 66.66 -18.59
CA LEU A 11 -11.26 66.22 -20.00
C LEU A 11 -10.96 64.73 -20.23
N CYS A 12 -10.50 63.98 -19.21
CA CYS A 12 -10.21 62.54 -19.35
C CYS A 12 -11.43 61.60 -19.37
N PRO A 13 -12.46 61.75 -18.51
CA PRO A 13 -13.54 60.75 -18.47
C PRO A 13 -14.49 60.83 -19.67
N LEU A 14 -14.62 62.00 -20.31
CA LEU A 14 -15.47 62.17 -21.48
C LEU A 14 -14.87 61.52 -22.74
N HIS A 15 -13.54 61.60 -22.92
CA HIS A 15 -12.87 60.99 -24.08
C HIS A 15 -12.88 59.46 -24.01
N VAL A 16 -12.71 58.88 -22.82
CA VAL A 16 -12.77 57.41 -22.65
C VAL A 16 -14.19 56.89 -22.88
N ALA A 17 -15.22 57.62 -22.40
CA ALA A 17 -16.61 57.23 -22.63
C ALA A 17 -17.00 57.26 -24.12
N VAL A 18 -16.54 58.28 -24.87
CA VAL A 18 -16.82 58.39 -26.32
C VAL A 18 -16.11 57.28 -27.12
N ILE A 19 -14.88 56.91 -26.75
CA ILE A 19 -14.14 55.81 -27.40
C ILE A 19 -14.80 54.46 -27.12
N MET A 20 -15.22 54.21 -25.87
CA MET A 20 -15.90 52.95 -25.51
C MET A 20 -17.26 52.82 -26.20
N PHE A 21 -18.00 53.92 -26.34
CA PHE A 21 -19.28 53.91 -27.05
C PHE A 21 -19.08 53.72 -28.57
N GLY A 22 -18.04 54.33 -29.15
CA GLY A 22 -17.66 54.11 -30.55
C GLY A 22 -17.28 52.66 -30.86
N LEU A 23 -16.50 52.01 -29.98
CA LEU A 23 -16.13 50.60 -30.13
C LEU A 23 -17.33 49.66 -30.01
N LEU A 24 -18.27 49.96 -29.11
CA LEU A 24 -19.50 49.19 -28.98
C LEU A 24 -20.37 49.31 -30.24
N LEU A 25 -20.46 50.53 -30.81
CA LEU A 25 -21.21 50.77 -32.04
C LEU A 25 -20.59 50.04 -33.24
N VAL A 26 -19.26 50.01 -33.35
CA VAL A 26 -18.54 49.27 -34.39
C VAL A 26 -18.76 47.76 -34.27
N MET A 27 -18.77 47.21 -33.06
CA MET A 27 -19.05 45.78 -32.83
C MET A 27 -20.49 45.41 -33.20
N VAL A 28 -21.45 46.29 -32.90
CA VAL A 28 -22.86 46.11 -33.30
C VAL A 28 -23.02 46.23 -34.82
N ILE A 29 -22.33 47.17 -35.46
CA ILE A 29 -22.35 47.32 -36.92
C ILE A 29 -21.69 46.12 -37.61
N LEU A 30 -20.57 45.60 -37.08
CA LEU A 30 -19.92 44.38 -37.59
C LEU A 30 -20.80 43.13 -37.42
N ALA A 31 -21.59 43.05 -36.34
CA ALA A 31 -22.55 41.96 -36.13
C ALA A 31 -23.78 42.05 -37.07
N ILE A 32 -24.15 43.26 -37.49
CA ILE A 32 -25.27 43.48 -38.43
C ILE A 32 -24.82 43.31 -39.89
N LEU A 33 -23.56 43.66 -40.22
CA LEU A 33 -23.03 43.61 -41.58
C LEU A 33 -22.51 42.24 -42.02
N ASN A 34 -22.52 41.22 -41.15
CA ASN A 34 -22.08 39.86 -41.49
C ASN A 34 -23.20 38.82 -41.30
N PRO A 35 -24.20 38.76 -42.20
CA PRO A 35 -25.32 37.83 -42.08
C PRO A 35 -25.02 36.42 -42.62
N GLU A 36 -23.80 36.12 -43.05
CA GLU A 36 -23.39 34.81 -43.58
C GLU A 36 -22.37 34.13 -42.66
N ALA A 37 -22.85 33.65 -41.52
CA ALA A 37 -22.14 32.66 -40.71
C ALA A 37 -23.11 31.70 -40.00
N GLN A 38 -24.24 31.39 -40.66
CA GLN A 38 -25.12 30.27 -40.31
C GLN A 38 -25.20 29.29 -41.48
N SER A 39 -24.31 28.30 -41.49
CA SER A 39 -24.61 26.91 -41.88
C SER A 39 -23.30 26.11 -41.88
N GLU A 40 -23.05 25.41 -40.79
CA GLU A 40 -22.31 24.15 -40.83
C GLU A 40 -22.83 23.27 -39.69
N ASP A 41 -23.54 22.22 -40.08
CA ASP A 41 -24.06 21.16 -39.22
C ASP A 41 -22.96 20.65 -38.26
N LYS A 42 -23.17 20.84 -36.95
CA LYS A 42 -22.52 20.04 -35.91
C LYS A 42 -23.61 19.31 -35.12
N PRO A 43 -23.42 18.01 -34.82
CA PRO A 43 -24.43 17.24 -34.12
C PRO A 43 -24.68 17.85 -32.74
N GLN A 44 -25.94 18.11 -32.41
CA GLN A 44 -26.38 18.51 -31.08
C GLN A 44 -26.01 17.41 -30.09
N ASP A 45 -25.08 17.72 -29.18
CA ASP A 45 -24.66 16.83 -28.10
C ASP A 45 -25.68 16.93 -26.96
N GLU A 46 -26.64 15.99 -26.93
CA GLU A 46 -27.65 15.83 -25.85
C GLU A 46 -27.00 15.81 -24.44
N ARG A 47 -25.69 15.53 -24.34
CA ARG A 47 -24.91 15.51 -23.09
C ARG A 47 -24.73 16.88 -22.42
N VAL A 48 -24.79 18.00 -23.16
CA VAL A 48 -24.60 19.34 -22.55
C VAL A 48 -25.86 19.79 -21.79
N GLU A 49 -27.04 19.41 -22.26
CA GLU A 49 -28.30 19.66 -21.54
C GLU A 49 -28.47 18.73 -20.34
N GLU A 50 -28.09 17.44 -20.45
CA GLU A 50 -28.07 16.50 -19.31
C GLU A 50 -27.13 16.96 -18.19
N SER A 51 -25.94 17.49 -18.54
CA SER A 51 -24.98 18.05 -17.57
C SER A 51 -25.54 19.25 -16.80
N ASN A 52 -26.34 20.09 -17.47
CA ASN A 52 -26.94 21.26 -16.86
C ASN A 52 -28.17 20.92 -16.01
N HIS A 53 -29.01 19.97 -16.44
CA HIS A 53 -30.14 19.48 -15.64
C HIS A 53 -29.67 18.79 -14.34
N PHE A 54 -28.60 17.98 -14.44
CA PHE A 54 -27.97 17.30 -13.31
C PHE A 54 -27.40 18.29 -12.27
N LYS A 55 -26.84 19.39 -12.75
CA LYS A 55 -26.28 20.45 -11.91
C LYS A 55 -27.35 21.10 -11.04
N VAL A 56 -28.53 21.35 -11.60
CA VAL A 56 -29.67 21.94 -10.86
C VAL A 56 -30.18 21.00 -9.77
N GLN A 57 -30.23 19.70 -10.05
CA GLN A 57 -30.75 18.68 -9.12
C GLN A 57 -29.79 18.36 -7.95
N LEU A 58 -28.48 18.40 -8.21
CA LEU A 58 -27.45 18.26 -7.17
C LEU A 58 -27.46 19.45 -6.20
N LEU A 59 -27.68 20.66 -6.73
CA LEU A 59 -27.73 21.88 -5.93
C LEU A 59 -28.95 21.92 -5.01
N SER A 60 -30.10 21.45 -5.47
CA SER A 60 -31.30 21.35 -4.62
C SER A 60 -31.09 20.37 -3.48
N HIS A 61 -30.42 19.23 -3.73
CA HIS A 61 -30.15 18.24 -2.69
C HIS A 61 -29.12 18.74 -1.66
N LEU A 62 -28.02 19.34 -2.09
CA LEU A 62 -27.00 19.90 -1.20
C LEU A 62 -27.53 21.06 -0.34
N SER A 63 -28.51 21.83 -0.86
CA SER A 63 -29.16 22.90 -0.11
C SER A 63 -30.11 22.43 1.00
N SER A 64 -30.44 21.12 1.02
CA SER A 64 -31.38 20.52 1.97
C SER A 64 -30.72 19.84 3.18
N LEU A 65 -29.39 19.77 3.20
CA LEU A 65 -28.61 19.09 4.24
C LEU A 65 -28.34 20.00 5.45
N LYS A 66 -28.30 19.39 6.64
CA LYS A 66 -28.04 20.07 7.91
C LYS A 66 -26.55 20.38 8.10
N GLU A 67 -26.26 21.37 8.92
CA GLU A 67 -24.90 21.86 9.19
C GLU A 67 -23.96 20.76 9.72
N GLU A 68 -24.48 19.83 10.51
CA GLU A 68 -23.76 18.65 11.03
C GLU A 68 -23.36 17.67 9.90
N GLU A 69 -24.16 17.55 8.85
CA GLU A 69 -23.88 16.70 7.69
C GLU A 69 -22.78 17.30 6.80
N LEU A 70 -22.71 18.63 6.73
CA LEU A 70 -21.65 19.37 6.04
C LEU A 70 -20.30 19.26 6.78
N ILE A 71 -20.32 19.29 8.10
CA ILE A 71 -19.12 19.10 8.94
C ILE A 71 -18.61 17.65 8.82
N ALA A 72 -19.50 16.65 8.79
CA ALA A 72 -19.13 15.25 8.58
C ALA A 72 -18.51 14.98 7.18
N MET A 73 -18.74 15.87 6.21
CA MET A 73 -18.08 15.87 4.89
C MET A 73 -16.70 16.58 4.89
N GLY A 74 -16.16 16.91 6.07
CA GLY A 74 -14.83 17.53 6.21
C GLY A 74 -14.80 19.03 5.88
N MET A 75 -15.95 19.70 5.85
CA MET A 75 -16.04 21.12 5.52
C MET A 75 -15.95 21.98 6.78
N SER A 76 -14.76 22.51 7.07
CA SER A 76 -14.61 23.56 8.08
C SER A 76 -14.96 24.93 7.47
N SER A 77 -15.99 25.58 8.04
CA SER A 77 -16.46 26.97 7.87
C SER A 77 -17.68 27.20 6.95
N PRO A 78 -18.75 27.87 7.46
CA PRO A 78 -19.98 28.16 6.73
C PRO A 78 -19.84 29.44 5.91
N GLU A 79 -19.30 29.34 4.70
CA GLU A 79 -19.50 30.37 3.67
C GLU A 79 -20.46 29.84 2.60
N ARG A 80 -21.69 30.37 2.66
CA ARG A 80 -22.78 30.22 1.68
C ARG A 80 -22.25 30.32 0.24
N ASN A 81 -22.00 29.19 -0.40
CA ASN A 81 -21.82 29.04 -1.86
C ASN A 81 -21.80 27.55 -2.25
N PHE A 82 -22.96 26.89 -2.15
CA PHE A 82 -23.17 25.48 -2.46
C PHE A 82 -22.87 25.09 -3.94
N ASP A 83 -22.85 26.07 -4.84
CA ASP A 83 -22.43 25.91 -6.25
C ASP A 83 -20.93 25.64 -6.47
N LYS A 84 -20.11 25.93 -5.45
CA LYS A 84 -18.66 25.94 -5.60
C LYS A 84 -17.98 24.79 -4.91
N VAL A 85 -18.59 24.02 -4.00
CA VAL A 85 -17.83 23.09 -3.15
C VAL A 85 -17.23 21.89 -3.92
N PRO A 86 -17.99 21.14 -4.77
CA PRO A 86 -17.38 20.08 -5.57
C PRO A 86 -16.41 20.64 -6.61
N ARG A 87 -16.75 21.78 -7.23
CA ARG A 87 -15.91 22.44 -8.24
C ARG A 87 -14.68 23.13 -7.66
N LYS A 88 -14.69 23.57 -6.41
CA LYS A 88 -13.59 24.24 -5.70
C LYS A 88 -12.67 23.19 -5.08
N MET A 89 -13.19 22.09 -4.55
CA MET A 89 -12.38 20.92 -4.19
C MET A 89 -11.72 20.33 -5.44
N TYR A 90 -12.48 20.09 -6.51
CA TYR A 90 -11.95 19.60 -7.79
C TYR A 90 -11.02 20.62 -8.46
N ARG A 91 -11.26 21.94 -8.35
CA ARG A 91 -10.32 22.98 -8.85
C ARG A 91 -9.09 23.13 -7.99
N ILE A 92 -9.17 23.01 -6.67
CA ILE A 92 -8.00 23.06 -5.78
C ILE A 92 -7.16 21.81 -6.03
N VAL A 93 -7.75 20.62 -6.08
CA VAL A 93 -7.07 19.37 -6.46
C VAL A 93 -6.50 19.47 -7.88
N LYS A 94 -7.24 20.03 -8.85
CA LYS A 94 -6.75 20.23 -10.22
C LYS A 94 -5.66 21.30 -10.33
N GLN A 95 -5.70 22.37 -9.52
CA GLN A 95 -4.68 23.41 -9.46
C GLN A 95 -3.42 22.95 -8.72
N LEU A 96 -3.57 22.09 -7.70
CA LEU A 96 -2.46 21.40 -7.05
C LEU A 96 -1.85 20.35 -7.99
N LYS A 97 -2.67 19.61 -8.76
CA LYS A 97 -2.22 18.70 -9.82
C LYS A 97 -1.48 19.41 -10.95
N GLN A 98 -1.99 20.54 -11.47
CA GLN A 98 -1.28 21.32 -12.50
C GLN A 98 0.05 21.90 -12.01
N LYS A 99 0.24 22.08 -10.69
CA LYS A 99 1.52 22.49 -10.11
C LYS A 99 2.49 21.31 -9.90
N ASN A 100 1.98 20.09 -9.79
CA ASN A 100 2.77 18.85 -9.62
C ASN A 100 2.98 18.06 -10.92
N GLU A 101 2.27 18.39 -12.01
CA GLU A 101 2.44 17.79 -13.35
C GLU A 101 3.82 18.05 -13.98
N GLU A 102 4.65 18.94 -13.42
CA GLU A 102 6.04 19.16 -13.86
C GLU A 102 7.06 18.15 -13.30
N ALA A 103 6.66 17.22 -12.43
CA ALA A 103 7.56 16.17 -11.92
C ALA A 103 6.84 14.83 -11.81
N SER A 104 6.77 14.08 -12.93
CA SER A 104 6.42 12.66 -12.84
C SER A 104 7.53 11.91 -12.06
N PRO A 105 7.21 11.17 -10.99
CA PRO A 105 8.20 10.40 -10.22
C PRO A 105 8.72 9.18 -10.94
N SER A 106 8.03 8.75 -12.00
CA SER A 106 8.42 7.58 -12.76
C SER A 106 9.71 7.92 -13.53
N PRO A 107 10.77 7.10 -13.42
CA PRO A 107 11.99 7.28 -14.20
C PRO A 107 11.65 7.52 -15.68
N GLU A 108 12.41 8.37 -16.37
CA GLU A 108 12.17 8.68 -17.80
C GLU A 108 12.00 7.41 -18.67
N LEU A 109 12.65 6.32 -18.27
CA LEU A 109 12.54 4.99 -18.85
C LEU A 109 11.12 4.39 -18.78
N CYS A 110 10.32 4.70 -17.76
CA CYS A 110 8.92 4.27 -17.65
C CYS A 110 8.03 4.92 -18.72
N LEU A 111 8.28 6.20 -19.03
CA LEU A 111 7.55 6.93 -20.07
C LEU A 111 7.87 6.41 -21.48
N GLN A 112 9.05 5.81 -21.65
CA GLN A 112 9.50 5.20 -22.89
C GLN A 112 9.02 3.75 -23.08
N GLN A 113 8.38 3.15 -22.08
CA GLN A 113 7.87 1.78 -22.19
C GLN A 113 6.68 1.72 -23.15
N ASN A 114 6.71 0.73 -24.05
CA ASN A 114 5.56 0.38 -24.88
C ASN A 114 4.99 -0.97 -24.40
N TYR A 115 3.80 -0.94 -23.84
CA TYR A 115 3.12 -2.12 -23.30
C TYR A 115 2.27 -2.86 -24.35
N GLY A 116 2.21 -2.36 -25.59
CA GLY A 116 1.42 -2.91 -26.69
C GLY A 116 -0.07 -2.57 -26.60
N GLU A 117 -0.80 -2.83 -27.68
CA GLU A 117 -2.23 -2.46 -27.80
C GLU A 117 -3.18 -3.51 -27.22
N LYS A 118 -2.70 -4.73 -26.94
CA LYS A 118 -3.51 -5.87 -26.49
C LYS A 118 -3.16 -6.27 -25.07
N LEU A 119 -3.68 -5.53 -24.09
CA LEU A 119 -3.60 -5.88 -22.68
C LEU A 119 -4.91 -6.52 -22.20
N PRO A 120 -4.86 -7.40 -21.17
CA PRO A 120 -6.06 -8.00 -20.60
C PRO A 120 -6.96 -6.95 -19.95
N THR A 121 -8.26 -7.19 -19.97
CA THR A 121 -9.21 -6.27 -19.33
C THR A 121 -9.21 -6.40 -17.81
N ALA A 122 -9.39 -5.29 -17.09
CA ALA A 122 -9.29 -5.21 -15.63
C ALA A 122 -10.62 -4.80 -14.99
N SER A 123 -10.98 -5.47 -13.88
CA SER A 123 -12.02 -5.02 -12.96
C SER A 123 -11.37 -4.44 -11.70
N VAL A 124 -11.58 -3.16 -11.45
CA VAL A 124 -11.10 -2.50 -10.24
C VAL A 124 -12.15 -2.66 -9.14
N ILE A 125 -11.79 -3.32 -8.04
CA ILE A 125 -12.67 -3.69 -6.94
C ILE A 125 -12.31 -2.85 -5.72
N ILE A 126 -13.22 -1.98 -5.31
CA ILE A 126 -13.02 -1.03 -4.21
C ILE A 126 -14.05 -1.33 -3.13
N SER A 127 -13.60 -1.74 -1.94
CA SER A 127 -14.47 -1.93 -0.79
C SER A 127 -14.34 -0.75 0.17
N PHE A 128 -15.44 -0.27 0.71
CA PHE A 128 -15.44 0.85 1.66
C PHE A 128 -16.44 0.61 2.78
N HIS A 129 -16.18 1.24 3.94
CA HIS A 129 -17.08 1.23 5.08
C HIS A 129 -16.97 2.55 5.83
N ASN A 130 -18.10 3.25 6.00
CA ASN A 130 -18.18 4.50 6.76
C ASN A 130 -17.18 5.59 6.32
N GLU A 131 -16.81 5.62 5.05
CA GLU A 131 -15.90 6.61 4.48
C GLU A 131 -16.55 8.00 4.37
N ALA A 132 -15.72 9.04 4.33
CA ALA A 132 -16.22 10.38 3.99
C ALA A 132 -16.79 10.39 2.57
N TRP A 133 -17.85 11.17 2.32
CA TRP A 133 -18.51 11.27 0.99
C TRP A 133 -17.53 11.49 -0.17
N SER A 134 -16.50 12.31 0.02
CA SER A 134 -15.51 12.63 -1.02
C SER A 134 -14.62 11.45 -1.39
N THR A 135 -14.34 10.54 -0.45
CA THR A 135 -13.40 9.42 -0.63
C THR A 135 -13.80 8.47 -1.76
N PRO A 136 -14.98 7.78 -1.72
CA PRO A 136 -15.38 6.85 -2.77
C PRO A 136 -15.55 7.54 -4.13
N LEU A 137 -15.95 8.81 -4.15
CA LEU A 137 -16.05 9.58 -5.39
C LEU A 137 -14.68 9.86 -6.00
N ARG A 138 -13.73 10.31 -5.18
CA ARG A 138 -12.39 10.67 -5.63
C ARG A 138 -11.68 9.48 -6.25
N ILE A 139 -11.75 8.30 -5.63
CA ILE A 139 -11.10 7.11 -6.18
C ILE A 139 -11.77 6.62 -7.46
N VAL A 140 -13.11 6.64 -7.54
CA VAL A 140 -13.82 6.28 -8.78
C VAL A 140 -13.40 7.18 -9.94
N HIS A 141 -13.39 8.51 -9.73
CA HIS A 141 -12.95 9.45 -10.76
C HIS A 141 -11.45 9.31 -11.05
N SER A 142 -10.62 9.09 -10.04
CA SER A 142 -9.19 8.88 -10.23
C SER A 142 -8.90 7.66 -11.12
N VAL A 143 -9.59 6.54 -10.90
CA VAL A 143 -9.47 5.36 -11.78
C VAL A 143 -9.95 5.69 -13.19
N LEU A 144 -11.11 6.34 -13.34
CA LEU A 144 -11.67 6.67 -14.66
C LEU A 144 -10.79 7.66 -15.45
N ASP A 145 -10.19 8.63 -14.79
CA ASP A 145 -9.38 9.68 -15.40
C ASP A 145 -7.99 9.18 -15.83
N HIS A 146 -7.42 8.20 -15.13
CA HIS A 146 -6.04 7.74 -15.34
C HIS A 146 -5.94 6.30 -15.88
N SER A 147 -7.06 5.69 -16.30
CA SER A 147 -7.07 4.35 -16.88
C SER A 147 -7.58 4.36 -18.32
N PRO A 148 -6.88 3.73 -19.27
CA PRO A 148 -7.41 3.56 -20.63
C PRO A 148 -8.73 2.78 -20.64
N ARG A 149 -9.78 3.35 -21.26
CA ARG A 149 -11.11 2.71 -21.36
C ARG A 149 -11.09 1.37 -22.08
N THR A 150 -10.10 1.13 -22.94
CA THR A 150 -9.89 -0.14 -23.63
C THR A 150 -9.55 -1.28 -22.67
N PHE A 151 -8.87 -0.98 -21.56
CA PHE A 151 -8.41 -1.97 -20.59
C PHE A 151 -9.25 -1.97 -19.30
N LEU A 152 -9.88 -0.86 -18.95
CA LEU A 152 -10.78 -0.79 -17.79
C LEU A 152 -12.16 -1.38 -18.14
N LYS A 153 -12.43 -2.60 -17.68
CA LYS A 153 -13.72 -3.28 -17.91
C LYS A 153 -14.85 -2.66 -17.10
N GLU A 154 -14.59 -2.47 -15.81
CA GLU A 154 -15.56 -1.98 -14.84
C GLU A 154 -14.87 -1.60 -13.52
N ILE A 155 -15.52 -0.73 -12.77
CA ILE A 155 -15.22 -0.46 -11.35
C ILE A 155 -16.35 -1.07 -10.52
N VAL A 156 -16.01 -1.96 -9.59
CA VAL A 156 -16.93 -2.62 -8.67
C VAL A 156 -16.76 -1.99 -7.29
N LEU A 157 -17.68 -1.09 -6.93
CA LEU A 157 -17.70 -0.39 -5.66
C LEU A 157 -18.57 -1.15 -4.65
N VAL A 158 -17.97 -1.64 -3.58
CA VAL A 158 -18.61 -2.50 -2.56
C VAL A 158 -18.76 -1.73 -1.24
N ASP A 159 -20.00 -1.46 -0.86
CA ASP A 159 -20.35 -0.94 0.46
C ASP A 159 -20.43 -2.08 1.48
N ASP A 160 -19.45 -2.14 2.39
CA ASP A 160 -19.39 -3.09 3.50
C ASP A 160 -20.19 -2.61 4.71
N LEU A 161 -21.51 -2.48 4.53
CA LEU A 161 -22.47 -2.09 5.55
C LEU A 161 -22.18 -0.72 6.19
N SER A 162 -22.08 0.34 5.39
CA SER A 162 -21.96 1.71 5.90
C SER A 162 -23.27 2.21 6.54
N HIS A 163 -23.15 3.07 7.54
CA HIS A 163 -24.29 3.56 8.32
C HIS A 163 -24.78 4.94 7.88
N GLN A 164 -23.90 5.79 7.35
CA GLN A 164 -24.24 7.17 7.02
C GLN A 164 -25.19 7.24 5.82
N GLU A 165 -26.24 8.05 5.94
CA GLU A 165 -27.29 8.17 4.92
C GLU A 165 -26.76 8.66 3.57
N HIS A 166 -25.75 9.55 3.57
CA HIS A 166 -25.13 10.01 2.32
C HIS A 166 -24.47 8.87 1.53
N LEU A 167 -23.96 7.82 2.18
CA LEU A 167 -23.37 6.66 1.49
C LEU A 167 -24.44 5.68 0.95
N LYS A 168 -25.72 5.91 1.24
CA LYS A 168 -26.85 5.08 0.78
C LYS A 168 -27.40 5.61 -0.54
N SER A 169 -28.67 6.02 -0.56
CA SER A 169 -29.38 6.34 -1.80
C SER A 169 -28.68 7.43 -2.62
N ALA A 170 -28.13 8.46 -1.96
CA ALA A 170 -27.42 9.54 -2.64
C ALA A 170 -26.17 9.04 -3.40
N LEU A 171 -25.36 8.18 -2.78
CA LEU A 171 -24.20 7.58 -3.46
C LEU A 171 -24.63 6.65 -4.58
N SER A 172 -25.65 5.81 -4.36
CA SER A 172 -26.18 4.93 -5.41
C SER A 172 -26.66 5.72 -6.62
N GLU A 173 -27.41 6.80 -6.39
CA GLU A 173 -27.91 7.68 -7.44
C GLU A 173 -26.74 8.29 -8.20
N TYR A 174 -25.77 8.88 -7.51
CA TYR A 174 -24.59 9.47 -8.14
C TYR A 174 -23.83 8.45 -9.01
N ILE A 175 -23.54 7.27 -8.47
CA ILE A 175 -22.79 6.21 -9.17
C ILE A 175 -23.57 5.65 -10.36
N SER A 176 -24.89 5.53 -10.28
CA SER A 176 -25.73 5.02 -11.37
C SER A 176 -25.63 5.83 -12.67
N ARG A 177 -25.24 7.10 -12.56
CA ARG A 177 -25.04 8.01 -13.70
C ARG A 177 -23.64 7.89 -14.32
N ILE A 178 -22.73 7.11 -13.72
CA ILE A 178 -21.36 6.94 -14.21
C ILE A 178 -21.25 5.59 -14.93
N GLY A 179 -21.08 5.65 -16.25
CA GLY A 179 -20.90 4.46 -17.08
C GLY A 179 -19.63 3.67 -16.68
N GLY A 180 -19.75 2.35 -16.59
CA GLY A 180 -18.64 1.46 -16.23
C GLY A 180 -18.43 1.27 -14.73
N VAL A 181 -19.29 1.83 -13.88
CA VAL A 181 -19.23 1.65 -12.42
C VAL A 181 -20.45 0.87 -11.93
N LYS A 182 -20.21 -0.12 -11.07
CA LYS A 182 -21.25 -0.94 -10.44
C LYS A 182 -21.17 -0.80 -8.92
N MET A 183 -22.31 -0.54 -8.29
CA MET A 183 -22.41 -0.50 -6.84
C MET A 183 -22.99 -1.81 -6.29
N ILE A 184 -22.34 -2.39 -5.28
CA ILE A 184 -22.77 -3.57 -4.54
C ILE A 184 -22.88 -3.19 -3.07
N ARG A 185 -23.93 -3.66 -2.40
CA ARG A 185 -24.11 -3.43 -0.96
C ARG A 185 -24.19 -4.75 -0.22
N SER A 186 -23.41 -4.87 0.83
CA SER A 186 -23.53 -6.00 1.75
C SER A 186 -24.65 -5.75 2.76
N ASN A 187 -25.39 -6.82 3.11
CA ASN A 187 -26.40 -6.80 4.16
C ASN A 187 -25.84 -7.15 5.56
N LYS A 188 -24.54 -7.46 5.64
CA LYS A 188 -23.82 -7.77 6.88
C LYS A 188 -22.41 -7.20 6.82
N ARG A 189 -21.79 -6.94 7.97
CA ARG A 189 -20.39 -6.49 8.00
C ARG A 189 -19.48 -7.67 7.68
N LEU A 190 -18.86 -7.63 6.51
CA LEU A 190 -17.99 -8.67 5.96
C LEU A 190 -16.53 -8.48 6.37
N GLY A 191 -16.10 -7.23 6.58
CA GLY A 191 -14.69 -6.89 6.73
C GLY A 191 -13.98 -6.75 5.39
N VAL A 192 -12.72 -6.30 5.42
CA VAL A 192 -11.91 -5.97 4.24
C VAL A 192 -11.88 -7.12 3.24
N THR A 193 -11.49 -8.30 3.71
CA THR A 193 -11.40 -9.51 2.87
C THR A 193 -12.75 -9.90 2.29
N GLY A 194 -13.80 -9.94 3.12
CA GLY A 194 -15.12 -10.34 2.65
C GLY A 194 -15.72 -9.34 1.65
N GLY A 195 -15.48 -8.04 1.82
CA GLY A 195 -15.85 -7.00 0.86
C GLY A 195 -15.13 -7.15 -0.49
N ARG A 196 -13.81 -7.38 -0.46
CA ARG A 196 -13.00 -7.68 -1.65
C ARG A 196 -13.51 -8.94 -2.38
N MET A 197 -13.79 -10.02 -1.63
CA MET A 197 -14.31 -11.27 -2.19
C MET A 197 -15.73 -11.13 -2.76
N LEU A 198 -16.60 -10.32 -2.13
CA LEU A 198 -17.92 -10.01 -2.65
C LEU A 198 -17.83 -9.26 -3.99
N GLY A 199 -16.91 -8.30 -4.10
CA GLY A 199 -16.62 -7.61 -5.35
C GLY A 199 -16.06 -8.55 -6.43
N ALA A 200 -15.08 -9.38 -6.07
CA ALA A 200 -14.47 -10.37 -6.98
C ALA A 200 -15.50 -11.36 -7.54
N ALA A 201 -16.49 -11.77 -6.73
CA ALA A 201 -17.56 -12.66 -7.16
C ALA A 201 -18.50 -12.04 -8.21
N LYS A 202 -18.51 -10.71 -8.36
CA LYS A 202 -19.36 -9.99 -9.33
C LYS A 202 -18.58 -9.34 -10.47
N ALA A 203 -17.26 -9.24 -10.34
CA ALA A 203 -16.36 -8.72 -11.35
C ALA A 203 -16.21 -9.68 -12.54
N THR A 204 -16.02 -9.13 -13.75
CA THR A 204 -16.00 -9.87 -15.02
C THR A 204 -14.73 -9.67 -15.85
N GLY A 205 -13.81 -8.80 -15.42
CA GLY A 205 -12.51 -8.59 -16.03
C GLY A 205 -11.63 -9.85 -15.99
N GLU A 206 -10.63 -9.89 -16.87
CA GLU A 206 -9.60 -10.94 -16.86
C GLU A 206 -8.63 -10.77 -15.69
N VAL A 207 -8.37 -9.53 -15.29
CA VAL A 207 -7.52 -9.16 -14.15
C VAL A 207 -8.39 -8.53 -13.06
N PHE A 208 -8.20 -8.97 -11.83
CA PHE A 208 -8.74 -8.31 -10.64
C PHE A 208 -7.70 -7.32 -10.10
N ILE A 209 -8.15 -6.10 -9.83
CA ILE A 209 -7.35 -5.09 -9.13
C ILE A 209 -8.11 -4.70 -7.86
N PHE A 210 -7.68 -5.21 -6.72
CA PHE A 210 -8.19 -4.81 -5.41
C PHE A 210 -7.54 -3.48 -5.03
N MET A 211 -8.34 -2.51 -4.62
CA MET A 211 -7.88 -1.16 -4.30
C MET A 211 -8.63 -0.61 -3.10
N ASP A 212 -7.91 0.03 -2.19
CA ASP A 212 -8.50 0.70 -1.04
C ASP A 212 -9.23 2.00 -1.44
N SER A 213 -10.24 2.37 -0.65
CA SER A 213 -11.12 3.52 -0.91
C SER A 213 -10.39 4.86 -0.94
N HIS A 214 -9.27 4.98 -0.23
CA HIS A 214 -8.52 6.22 -0.04
C HIS A 214 -7.21 6.25 -0.85
N CYS A 215 -7.23 5.69 -2.06
CA CYS A 215 -6.16 5.79 -3.04
C CYS A 215 -6.38 6.93 -4.06
N GLU A 216 -5.33 7.27 -4.81
CA GLU A 216 -5.33 8.13 -5.99
C GLU A 216 -4.36 7.58 -7.04
N CYS A 217 -4.86 7.24 -8.23
CA CYS A 217 -4.08 6.69 -9.34
C CYS A 217 -3.28 7.79 -10.06
N HIS A 218 -2.01 7.49 -10.38
CA HIS A 218 -1.19 8.34 -11.25
C HIS A 218 -1.44 8.04 -12.74
N PRO A 219 -1.12 8.97 -13.66
CA PRO A 219 -1.10 8.68 -15.09
C PRO A 219 -0.22 7.44 -15.40
N GLY A 220 -0.73 6.52 -16.23
CA GLY A 220 0.01 5.34 -16.67
C GLY A 220 0.16 4.22 -15.62
N TRP A 221 -0.61 4.27 -14.52
CA TRP A 221 -0.51 3.27 -13.46
C TRP A 221 -0.99 1.86 -13.91
N LEU A 222 -1.92 1.76 -14.84
CA LEU A 222 -2.64 0.51 -15.11
C LEU A 222 -1.86 -0.44 -16.03
N GLU A 223 -1.35 0.10 -17.14
CA GLU A 223 -0.71 -0.64 -18.23
C GLU A 223 0.50 -1.49 -17.77
N PRO A 224 1.40 -1.00 -16.90
CA PRO A 224 2.53 -1.78 -16.39
C PRO A 224 2.07 -3.02 -15.60
N LEU A 225 1.00 -2.89 -14.79
CA LEU A 225 0.44 -3.99 -14.01
C LEU A 225 -0.15 -5.07 -14.93
N LEU A 226 -0.97 -4.65 -15.89
CA LEU A 226 -1.62 -5.55 -16.85
C LEU A 226 -0.60 -6.24 -17.75
N SER A 227 0.40 -5.51 -18.23
CA SER A 227 1.49 -6.09 -19.01
C SER A 227 2.24 -7.14 -18.21
N ARG A 228 2.56 -6.87 -16.94
CA ARG A 228 3.29 -7.83 -16.10
C ARG A 228 2.53 -9.14 -15.88
N ILE A 229 1.22 -9.05 -15.67
CA ILE A 229 0.32 -10.21 -15.51
C ILE A 229 0.14 -10.92 -16.85
N MET A 230 -0.01 -10.21 -17.97
CA MET A 230 -0.14 -10.81 -19.29
C MET A 230 1.04 -11.73 -19.63
N HIS A 231 2.26 -11.30 -19.31
CA HIS A 231 3.47 -12.11 -19.54
C HIS A 231 3.54 -13.37 -18.66
N ASN A 232 2.94 -13.36 -17.47
CA ASN A 232 2.81 -14.53 -16.62
C ASN A 232 1.59 -14.38 -15.73
N ARG A 233 0.51 -15.11 -16.08
CA ARG A 233 -0.79 -15.06 -15.40
C ARG A 233 -0.75 -15.59 -13.96
N ASN A 234 0.33 -16.26 -13.55
CA ASN A 234 0.50 -16.77 -12.18
C ASN A 234 1.16 -15.75 -11.23
N ARG A 235 1.25 -14.48 -11.64
CA ARG A 235 1.83 -13.41 -10.82
C ARG A 235 0.77 -12.62 -10.08
N ILE A 236 1.11 -12.26 -8.85
CA ILE A 236 0.44 -11.22 -8.08
C ILE A 236 1.38 -10.02 -8.08
N VAL A 237 0.86 -8.86 -8.45
CA VAL A 237 1.66 -7.64 -8.59
C VAL A 237 1.02 -6.47 -7.86
N SER A 238 1.84 -5.54 -7.40
CA SER A 238 1.40 -4.32 -6.73
C SER A 238 2.14 -3.11 -7.32
N PRO A 239 1.49 -1.93 -7.43
CA PRO A 239 2.19 -0.70 -7.78
C PRO A 239 3.11 -0.25 -6.65
N VAL A 240 3.96 0.72 -6.95
CA VAL A 240 4.58 1.58 -5.93
C VAL A 240 3.48 2.38 -5.25
N ILE A 241 3.47 2.35 -3.92
CA ILE A 241 2.53 3.12 -3.11
C ILE A 241 3.19 4.41 -2.67
N ASP A 242 2.69 5.53 -3.18
CA ASP A 242 3.12 6.87 -2.78
C ASP A 242 2.30 7.35 -1.58
N SER A 243 2.90 8.19 -0.74
CA SER A 243 2.26 8.69 0.47
C SER A 243 1.57 10.00 0.19
N VAL A 244 0.25 10.04 0.33
CA VAL A 244 -0.53 11.28 0.26
C VAL A 244 -0.81 11.76 1.68
N ASP A 245 -0.34 12.97 2.01
CA ASP A 245 -0.57 13.55 3.33
C ASP A 245 -2.06 13.86 3.52
N TRP A 246 -2.64 13.36 4.61
CA TRP A 246 -4.09 13.46 4.84
C TRP A 246 -4.59 14.88 5.14
N LYS A 247 -3.70 15.83 5.51
CA LYS A 247 -4.08 17.22 5.80
C LYS A 247 -3.97 18.11 4.58
N THR A 248 -2.85 18.00 3.88
CA THR A 248 -2.46 18.87 2.76
C THR A 248 -2.86 18.28 1.42
N PHE A 249 -3.06 16.96 1.35
CA PHE A 249 -3.19 16.19 0.11
C PHE A 249 -1.99 16.38 -0.83
N GLU A 250 -0.83 16.74 -0.27
CA GLU A 250 0.43 16.74 -0.99
C GLU A 250 0.95 15.30 -1.13
N ASP A 251 1.53 15.05 -2.29
CA ASP A 251 2.02 13.74 -2.69
C ASP A 251 3.52 13.61 -2.40
N TYR A 252 3.89 12.54 -1.71
CA TYR A 252 5.25 12.23 -1.33
C TYR A 252 5.65 10.90 -1.96
N HIS A 253 6.53 10.98 -2.95
CA HIS A 253 7.02 9.82 -3.67
C HIS A 253 7.87 8.90 -2.78
N SER A 254 7.56 7.61 -2.84
CA SER A 254 8.15 6.61 -1.95
C SER A 254 9.59 6.24 -2.34
N SER A 255 10.48 6.09 -1.36
CA SER A 255 11.90 5.74 -1.54
C SER A 255 12.16 4.24 -1.80
N LEU A 256 11.21 3.56 -2.45
CA LEU A 256 11.20 2.10 -2.73
C LEU A 256 11.73 1.22 -1.56
N PRO A 257 11.20 1.37 -0.33
CA PRO A 257 11.55 0.50 0.77
C PRO A 257 11.18 -0.95 0.49
N LEU A 258 12.03 -1.87 0.94
CA LEU A 258 11.70 -3.29 1.01
C LEU A 258 10.63 -3.49 2.09
N GLN A 259 9.64 -4.32 1.79
CA GLN A 259 8.51 -4.58 2.66
C GLN A 259 8.71 -5.94 3.33
N VAL A 260 8.69 -5.97 4.66
CA VAL A 260 8.94 -7.18 5.47
C VAL A 260 7.90 -7.32 6.58
N PHE A 261 7.84 -8.48 7.24
CA PHE A 261 7.01 -8.66 8.44
C PHE A 261 7.79 -9.34 9.56
N ASP A 262 7.64 -8.88 10.79
CA ASP A 262 8.36 -9.50 11.91
C ASP A 262 7.73 -10.83 12.36
N TRP A 263 8.33 -11.48 13.37
CA TRP A 263 7.80 -12.73 13.91
C TRP A 263 6.45 -12.60 14.63
N LYS A 264 5.89 -11.40 14.78
CA LYS A 264 4.51 -11.16 15.21
C LYS A 264 3.55 -10.97 14.03
N LEU A 265 4.04 -11.15 12.79
CA LEU A 265 3.33 -10.83 11.56
C LEU A 265 2.91 -9.34 11.51
N ASP A 266 3.71 -8.45 12.12
CA ASP A 266 3.56 -7.01 11.93
C ASP A 266 4.37 -6.57 10.72
N PHE A 267 3.74 -5.79 9.84
CA PHE A 267 4.34 -5.25 8.62
C PHE A 267 5.30 -4.11 8.94
N HIS A 268 6.44 -4.08 8.24
CA HIS A 268 7.48 -3.06 8.38
C HIS A 268 8.06 -2.66 7.02
N TRP A 269 8.43 -1.38 6.92
CA TRP A 269 9.24 -0.85 5.82
C TRP A 269 10.70 -0.86 6.23
N VAL A 270 11.57 -1.51 5.46
CA VAL A 270 13.03 -1.51 5.69
C VAL A 270 13.77 -0.98 4.46
N PRO A 271 14.94 -0.34 4.63
CA PRO A 271 15.75 0.09 3.49
C PRO A 271 16.09 -1.08 2.57
N LEU A 272 16.01 -0.86 1.25
CA LEU A 272 16.38 -1.89 0.28
C LEU A 272 17.88 -2.26 0.44
N PRO A 273 18.22 -3.56 0.63
CA PRO A 273 19.61 -3.99 0.79
C PRO A 273 20.50 -3.62 -0.39
N GLU A 274 21.79 -3.37 -0.14
CA GLU A 274 22.72 -2.99 -1.21
C GLU A 274 22.88 -4.03 -2.33
N HIS A 275 22.79 -5.32 -2.00
CA HIS A 275 22.90 -6.37 -3.01
C HIS A 275 21.70 -6.37 -3.97
N GLU A 276 20.49 -6.11 -3.48
CA GLU A 276 19.29 -5.91 -4.31
C GLU A 276 19.43 -4.63 -5.15
N LYS A 277 19.95 -3.54 -4.57
CA LYS A 277 20.25 -2.30 -5.31
C LYS A 277 21.24 -2.52 -6.45
N LYS A 278 22.31 -3.30 -6.21
CA LYS A 278 23.36 -3.60 -7.21
C LYS A 278 22.88 -4.65 -8.23
N GLY A 279 21.96 -5.52 -7.86
CA GLY A 279 21.38 -6.55 -8.73
C GLY A 279 20.34 -6.02 -9.72
N HIS A 280 19.73 -4.87 -9.44
CA HIS A 280 18.81 -4.21 -10.36
C HIS A 280 19.55 -3.63 -11.57
N GLN A 281 19.53 -4.38 -12.67
CA GLN A 281 20.11 -3.97 -13.95
C GLN A 281 19.47 -2.71 -14.54
N SER A 282 18.25 -2.37 -14.11
CA SER A 282 17.52 -1.19 -14.54
C SER A 282 16.55 -0.73 -13.44
N PRO A 283 16.35 0.59 -13.27
CA PRO A 283 15.52 1.15 -12.20
C PRO A 283 14.01 0.94 -12.41
N ILE A 284 13.61 0.30 -13.51
CA ILE A 284 12.21 0.03 -13.85
C ILE A 284 11.84 -1.44 -13.84
N ILE A 285 12.81 -2.34 -13.59
CA ILE A 285 12.55 -3.77 -13.52
C ILE A 285 11.75 -4.08 -12.24
N PRO A 286 10.61 -4.78 -12.34
CA PRO A 286 9.86 -5.20 -11.17
C PRO A 286 10.71 -6.06 -10.24
N PHE A 287 10.60 -5.82 -8.93
CA PHE A 287 11.33 -6.57 -7.91
C PHE A 287 10.40 -7.42 -7.08
N ARG A 288 10.89 -8.54 -6.54
CA ARG A 288 10.10 -9.40 -5.67
C ARG A 288 10.06 -8.83 -4.25
N SER A 289 8.87 -8.77 -3.68
CA SER A 289 8.69 -8.30 -2.31
C SER A 289 8.21 -9.46 -1.41
N PRO A 290 8.79 -9.64 -0.22
CA PRO A 290 8.33 -10.65 0.73
C PRO A 290 6.91 -10.38 1.25
N VAL A 291 6.54 -9.11 1.39
CA VAL A 291 5.18 -8.69 1.74
C VAL A 291 4.78 -7.41 1.03
N ILE A 292 3.49 -7.15 0.92
CA ILE A 292 2.95 -5.86 0.48
C ILE A 292 1.99 -5.30 1.52
N PRO A 293 1.85 -3.96 1.62
CA PRO A 293 0.82 -3.38 2.48
C PRO A 293 -0.58 -3.73 1.97
N GLY A 294 -0.69 -3.99 0.65
CA GLY A 294 -1.85 -4.49 -0.08
C GLY A 294 -3.04 -3.55 -0.13
N TYR A 295 -2.75 -2.25 -0.13
CA TYR A 295 -3.67 -1.19 -0.55
C TYR A 295 -4.09 -1.35 -2.02
N VAL A 296 -3.18 -1.82 -2.87
CA VAL A 296 -3.45 -2.12 -4.28
C VAL A 296 -2.81 -3.44 -4.66
N VAL A 297 -3.61 -4.37 -5.18
CA VAL A 297 -3.14 -5.71 -5.60
C VAL A 297 -3.81 -6.09 -6.92
N ALA A 298 -3.00 -6.42 -7.93
CA ALA A 298 -3.46 -6.90 -9.22
C ALA A 298 -3.08 -8.37 -9.44
N THR A 299 -4.01 -9.15 -9.98
CA THR A 299 -3.83 -10.59 -10.23
C THR A 299 -4.77 -11.10 -11.30
N ASP A 300 -4.37 -12.13 -12.05
CA ASP A 300 -5.27 -12.80 -12.99
C ASP A 300 -6.46 -13.43 -12.24
N ARG A 301 -7.67 -13.25 -12.79
CA ARG A 301 -8.92 -13.75 -12.19
C ARG A 301 -8.91 -15.27 -11.98
N HIS A 302 -8.48 -16.02 -12.99
CA HIS A 302 -8.48 -17.48 -12.92
C HIS A 302 -7.41 -17.98 -11.96
N TYR A 303 -6.23 -17.36 -11.98
CA TYR A 303 -5.18 -17.66 -11.03
C TYR A 303 -5.63 -17.40 -9.59
N PHE A 304 -6.18 -16.22 -9.31
CA PHE A 304 -6.69 -15.84 -7.99
C PHE A 304 -7.74 -16.82 -7.46
N GLN A 305 -8.68 -17.22 -8.31
CA GLN A 305 -9.70 -18.22 -7.96
C GLN A 305 -9.09 -19.60 -7.69
N ASN A 306 -8.13 -20.03 -8.52
CA ASN A 306 -7.48 -21.33 -8.39
C ASN A 306 -6.67 -21.47 -7.10
N ILE A 307 -6.00 -20.39 -6.67
CA ILE A 307 -5.24 -20.35 -5.41
C ILE A 307 -6.12 -20.16 -4.16
N GLY A 308 -7.45 -20.13 -4.31
CA GLY A 308 -8.40 -20.03 -3.20
C GLY A 308 -8.76 -18.60 -2.78
N GLY A 309 -8.30 -17.58 -3.52
CA GLY A 309 -8.55 -16.18 -3.22
C GLY A 309 -7.98 -15.75 -1.87
N PHE A 310 -8.61 -14.74 -1.27
CA PHE A 310 -8.35 -14.35 0.11
C PHE A 310 -9.10 -15.25 1.09
N ASP A 311 -8.49 -15.53 2.24
CA ASP A 311 -9.14 -16.28 3.32
C ASP A 311 -10.23 -15.45 4.01
N ALA A 312 -11.51 -15.83 3.82
CA ALA A 312 -12.66 -15.12 4.38
C ALA A 312 -12.70 -15.04 5.91
N ALA A 313 -11.93 -15.89 6.63
CA ALA A 313 -11.81 -15.83 8.07
C ALA A 313 -10.66 -14.91 8.55
N VAL A 314 -9.82 -14.42 7.64
CA VAL A 314 -8.84 -13.36 7.91
C VAL A 314 -9.52 -12.02 7.72
N ASN A 315 -9.77 -11.33 8.83
CA ASN A 315 -10.56 -10.11 8.86
C ASN A 315 -9.81 -9.03 9.62
N PHE A 316 -8.91 -8.32 8.93
CA PHE A 316 -8.42 -6.98 9.29
C PHE A 316 -7.37 -6.51 8.27
N LEU A 317 -7.30 -5.19 8.04
CA LEU A 317 -6.34 -4.57 7.11
C LEU A 317 -4.89 -4.84 7.53
N GLY A 318 -4.09 -5.43 6.63
CA GLY A 318 -2.66 -5.70 6.79
C GLY A 318 -2.30 -7.18 7.06
N VAL A 319 -3.22 -7.97 7.60
CA VAL A 319 -2.97 -9.41 7.86
C VAL A 319 -3.33 -10.25 6.64
N GLU A 320 -4.41 -9.89 5.94
CA GLU A 320 -4.83 -10.53 4.68
C GLU A 320 -3.79 -10.39 3.59
N THR A 321 -3.04 -9.29 3.60
CA THR A 321 -1.99 -9.00 2.62
C THR A 321 -0.73 -9.76 2.96
N THR A 322 -0.40 -9.92 4.25
CA THR A 322 0.67 -10.81 4.71
C THR A 322 0.39 -12.25 4.29
N GLU A 323 -0.84 -12.74 4.50
CA GLU A 323 -1.29 -14.08 4.09
C GLU A 323 -1.13 -14.30 2.57
N LEU A 324 -1.61 -13.34 1.77
CA LEU A 324 -1.47 -13.41 0.31
C LEU A 324 0.00 -13.33 -0.12
N SER A 325 0.83 -12.55 0.58
CA SER A 325 2.22 -12.30 0.21
C SER A 325 3.15 -13.49 0.38
N ILE A 326 2.81 -14.44 1.28
CA ILE A 326 3.52 -15.71 1.39
C ILE A 326 3.50 -16.47 0.04
N ARG A 327 2.54 -16.16 -0.84
CA ARG A 327 2.38 -16.73 -2.19
C ARG A 327 3.23 -16.07 -3.28
N VAL A 328 4.19 -15.21 -2.91
CA VAL A 328 5.14 -14.45 -3.76
C VAL A 328 4.48 -13.30 -4.53
N ILE A 329 5.02 -12.09 -4.34
CA ILE A 329 4.51 -10.85 -4.96
C ILE A 329 5.65 -10.06 -5.61
N GLU A 330 5.32 -9.31 -6.67
CA GLU A 330 6.24 -8.38 -7.33
C GLU A 330 5.71 -6.94 -7.26
N ILE A 331 6.63 -5.97 -7.05
CA ILE A 331 6.33 -4.54 -7.13
C ILE A 331 6.69 -4.06 -8.54
N VAL A 332 5.73 -3.44 -9.23
CA VAL A 332 5.92 -2.91 -10.58
C VAL A 332 6.28 -1.43 -10.49
N LEU A 333 7.57 -1.13 -10.71
CA LEU A 333 8.16 0.18 -10.47
C LEU A 333 7.64 1.32 -11.35
N CYS A 334 7.07 1.01 -12.53
CA CYS A 334 6.46 2.02 -13.40
C CYS A 334 4.99 2.31 -13.11
N SER A 335 4.41 1.62 -12.11
CA SER A 335 3.03 1.84 -11.70
C SER A 335 3.01 2.51 -10.34
N HIS A 336 2.38 3.68 -10.24
CA HIS A 336 2.30 4.46 -9.01
C HIS A 336 0.84 4.71 -8.61
N VAL A 337 0.54 4.51 -7.34
CA VAL A 337 -0.76 4.85 -6.75
C VAL A 337 -0.51 5.52 -5.39
N GLY A 338 -0.98 6.74 -5.25
CA GLY A 338 -0.99 7.45 -3.98
C GLY A 338 -1.98 6.84 -3.01
N HIS A 339 -1.63 6.78 -1.73
CA HIS A 339 -2.48 6.29 -0.66
C HIS A 339 -2.53 7.33 0.47
N VAL A 340 -3.73 7.71 0.90
CA VAL A 340 -3.90 8.69 1.98
C VAL A 340 -3.70 8.00 3.33
N TYR A 341 -2.58 8.26 3.98
CA TYR A 341 -2.28 7.71 5.30
C TYR A 341 -2.96 8.55 6.38
N GLN A 342 -3.96 7.99 7.06
CA GLN A 342 -4.49 8.60 8.28
C GLN A 342 -3.52 8.42 9.44
N ASN A 343 -3.36 9.44 10.27
CA ASN A 343 -2.50 9.37 11.44
C ASN A 343 -3.13 8.46 12.51
N HIS A 344 -2.48 7.32 12.77
CA HIS A 344 -2.79 6.36 13.84
C HIS A 344 -4.27 5.99 14.02
N THR A 345 -4.70 4.90 13.38
CA THR A 345 -5.94 4.22 13.76
C THR A 345 -5.74 3.54 15.13
N MET A 346 -6.31 4.10 16.19
CA MET A 346 -6.34 3.46 17.50
C MET A 346 -7.35 2.31 17.46
N TYR A 347 -6.87 1.07 17.45
CA TYR A 347 -7.73 -0.11 17.45
C TYR A 347 -8.34 -0.37 18.83
N ASN A 348 -9.64 -0.61 18.86
CA ASN A 348 -10.31 -1.02 20.09
C ASN A 348 -10.00 -2.49 20.43
N SER A 349 -10.39 -2.94 21.64
CA SER A 349 -10.10 -4.29 22.12
C SER A 349 -10.64 -5.41 21.21
N VAL A 350 -11.84 -5.22 20.64
CA VAL A 350 -12.47 -6.20 19.73
C VAL A 350 -11.69 -6.31 18.43
N GLN A 351 -11.24 -5.18 17.89
CA GLN A 351 -10.41 -5.13 16.69
C GLN A 351 -9.05 -5.79 16.92
N ASN A 352 -8.39 -5.50 18.05
CA ASN A 352 -7.13 -6.13 18.43
C ASN A 352 -7.25 -7.65 18.55
N GLU A 353 -8.38 -8.15 19.10
CA GLU A 353 -8.63 -9.59 19.16
C GLU A 353 -8.83 -10.19 17.76
N ALA A 354 -9.56 -9.52 16.87
CA ALA A 354 -9.75 -9.96 15.49
C ALA A 354 -8.44 -9.99 14.69
N ILE A 355 -7.57 -9.00 14.86
CA ILE A 355 -6.21 -8.96 14.28
C ILE A 355 -5.41 -10.16 14.79
N LEU A 356 -5.40 -10.40 16.09
CA LEU A 356 -4.65 -11.51 16.69
C LEU A 356 -5.15 -12.87 16.20
N ARG A 357 -6.47 -13.06 16.09
CA ARG A 357 -7.06 -14.30 15.53
C ARG A 357 -6.64 -14.49 14.06
N SER A 358 -6.64 -13.42 13.27
CA SER A 358 -6.21 -13.43 11.87
C SER A 358 -4.72 -13.81 11.73
N LYS A 359 -3.86 -13.28 12.61
CA LYS A 359 -2.44 -13.61 12.65
C LYS A 359 -2.19 -15.06 13.06
N VAL A 360 -2.89 -15.53 14.10
CA VAL A 360 -2.86 -16.94 14.53
C VAL A 360 -3.25 -17.86 13.38
N ARG A 361 -4.33 -17.53 12.66
CA ARG A 361 -4.76 -18.30 11.49
C ARG A 361 -3.70 -18.33 10.39
N THR A 362 -3.13 -17.17 10.07
CA THR A 362 -2.05 -17.08 9.08
C THR A 362 -0.85 -17.94 9.48
N ALA A 363 -0.43 -17.88 10.75
CA ALA A 363 0.68 -18.68 11.26
C ALA A 363 0.39 -20.19 11.21
N GLU A 364 -0.79 -20.62 11.64
CA GLU A 364 -1.19 -22.03 11.65
C GLU A 364 -1.25 -22.65 10.25
N LEU A 365 -1.74 -21.88 9.26
CA LEU A 365 -1.89 -22.34 7.90
C LEU A 365 -0.57 -22.28 7.12
N TRP A 366 0.16 -21.17 7.20
CA TRP A 366 1.24 -20.89 6.24
C TRP A 366 2.66 -21.02 6.79
N MET A 367 2.89 -20.97 8.11
CA MET A 367 4.24 -20.87 8.68
C MET A 367 4.88 -22.23 9.05
N ASP A 368 4.27 -23.37 8.74
CA ASP A 368 4.78 -24.71 9.08
C ASP A 368 5.24 -24.81 10.56
N SER A 369 6.48 -25.24 10.82
CA SER A 369 7.09 -25.29 12.15
C SER A 369 7.46 -23.92 12.72
N TYR A 370 7.53 -22.87 11.88
CA TYR A 370 7.89 -21.52 12.29
C TYR A 370 6.78 -20.80 13.07
N LYS A 371 5.55 -21.31 13.05
CA LYS A 371 4.47 -20.83 13.92
C LYS A 371 4.85 -20.88 15.41
N ALA A 372 5.71 -21.81 15.82
CA ALA A 372 6.23 -21.87 17.19
C ALA A 372 7.01 -20.58 17.58
N THR A 373 7.72 -19.97 16.63
CA THR A 373 8.41 -18.68 16.84
C THR A 373 7.39 -17.56 17.00
N PHE A 374 6.34 -17.54 16.17
CA PHE A 374 5.24 -16.58 16.31
C PHE A 374 4.59 -16.66 17.70
N TYR A 375 4.20 -17.86 18.14
CA TYR A 375 3.59 -18.06 19.46
C TYR A 375 4.48 -17.63 20.63
N ARG A 376 5.79 -17.90 20.54
CA ARG A 376 6.76 -17.46 21.55
C ARG A 376 6.86 -15.94 21.59
N THR A 377 6.82 -15.28 20.44
CA THR A 377 7.01 -13.83 20.31
C THR A 377 5.79 -13.05 20.80
N ILE A 378 4.58 -13.57 20.58
CA ILE A 378 3.36 -12.97 21.12
C ILE A 378 3.10 -13.34 22.60
N GLY A 379 3.91 -14.24 23.18
CA GLY A 379 3.83 -14.65 24.58
C GLY A 379 2.57 -15.43 24.95
N ASN A 380 1.89 -16.05 23.98
CA ASN A 380 0.59 -16.68 24.21
C ASN A 380 0.38 -17.96 23.39
N THR A 381 0.95 -19.07 23.87
CA THR A 381 0.84 -20.40 23.27
C THR A 381 -0.57 -21.01 23.41
N LEU A 382 -1.42 -20.50 24.30
CA LEU A 382 -2.80 -20.97 24.48
C LEU A 382 -3.71 -20.64 23.29
N LEU A 383 -3.25 -19.79 22.35
CA LEU A 383 -3.98 -19.47 21.12
C LEU A 383 -3.83 -20.56 20.04
N MET A 384 -2.92 -21.52 20.21
CA MET A 384 -2.69 -22.62 19.26
C MET A 384 -3.95 -23.49 19.07
N SER A 385 -4.79 -23.64 20.10
CA SER A 385 -6.00 -24.47 20.06
C SER A 385 -7.22 -23.78 19.44
N ARG A 386 -7.10 -22.54 18.95
CA ARG A 386 -8.24 -21.74 18.49
C ARG A 386 -8.59 -21.90 17.01
N ILE A 387 -7.77 -22.60 16.22
CA ILE A 387 -8.09 -22.87 14.81
C ILE A 387 -8.82 -24.22 14.69
N ASN A 388 -9.84 -24.27 13.81
CA ASN A 388 -10.59 -25.50 13.58
C ASN A 388 -9.77 -26.50 12.77
N GLU A 389 -9.81 -27.77 13.16
CA GLU A 389 -9.13 -28.86 12.46
C GLU A 389 -9.61 -29.01 11.00
N SER A 390 -10.87 -28.66 10.72
CA SER A 390 -11.42 -28.62 9.37
C SER A 390 -10.70 -27.64 8.46
N ASP A 391 -10.32 -26.48 8.99
CA ASP A 391 -9.71 -25.40 8.22
C ASP A 391 -8.26 -25.77 7.87
N ILE A 392 -7.57 -26.39 8.83
CA ILE A 392 -6.24 -26.98 8.60
C ILE A 392 -6.32 -28.01 7.48
N LYS A 393 -7.26 -28.95 7.55
CA LYS A 393 -7.41 -30.01 6.52
C LYS A 393 -7.72 -29.43 5.13
N GLN A 394 -8.60 -28.44 5.04
CA GLN A 394 -8.91 -27.78 3.77
C GLN A 394 -7.69 -27.06 3.18
N HIS A 395 -6.91 -26.40 4.05
CA HIS A 395 -5.70 -25.73 3.65
C HIS A 395 -4.59 -26.71 3.21
N GLU A 396 -4.42 -27.83 3.93
CA GLU A 396 -3.50 -28.89 3.53
C GLU A 396 -3.86 -29.48 2.16
N GLN A 397 -5.15 -29.69 1.88
CA GLN A 397 -5.62 -30.13 0.56
C GLN A 397 -5.31 -29.12 -0.53
N LEU A 398 -5.50 -27.82 -0.25
CA LEU A 398 -5.13 -26.74 -1.15
C LEU A 398 -3.62 -26.74 -1.44
N HIS A 399 -2.79 -26.86 -0.40
CA HIS A 399 -1.34 -26.94 -0.50
C HIS A 399 -0.87 -28.12 -1.36
N GLN A 400 -1.45 -29.30 -1.13
CA GLN A 400 -1.15 -30.51 -1.91
C GLN A 400 -1.56 -30.35 -3.37
N ARG A 401 -2.77 -29.84 -3.63
CA ARG A 401 -3.29 -29.62 -4.98
C ARG A 401 -2.43 -28.66 -5.78
N LEU A 402 -1.95 -27.59 -5.15
CA LEU A 402 -1.14 -26.56 -5.80
C LEU A 402 0.36 -26.91 -5.84
N GLY A 403 0.79 -27.98 -5.16
CA GLY A 403 2.21 -28.32 -5.03
C GLY A 403 3.00 -27.23 -4.29
N CYS A 404 2.39 -26.60 -3.28
CA CYS A 404 3.02 -25.52 -2.52
C CYS A 404 4.31 -25.99 -1.86
N LYS A 405 5.33 -25.11 -1.87
CA LYS A 405 6.56 -25.33 -1.11
C LYS A 405 6.32 -24.99 0.37
N ARG A 406 7.16 -25.56 1.23
CA ARG A 406 7.19 -25.24 2.66
C ARG A 406 7.62 -23.79 2.91
N PHE A 407 7.23 -23.23 4.05
CA PHE A 407 7.58 -21.88 4.48
C PHE A 407 9.09 -21.63 4.56
N GLN A 408 9.90 -22.66 4.82
CA GLN A 408 11.36 -22.59 4.69
C GLN A 408 11.78 -22.02 3.33
N CYS A 409 11.12 -22.46 2.25
CA CYS A 409 11.45 -21.98 0.91
C CYS A 409 11.12 -20.49 0.73
N PHE A 410 10.07 -20.00 1.38
CA PHE A 410 9.77 -18.56 1.41
C PHE A 410 10.90 -17.80 2.12
N LEU A 411 11.38 -18.34 3.24
CA LEU A 411 12.51 -17.76 3.96
C LEU A 411 13.79 -17.73 3.13
N ASP A 412 14.14 -18.84 2.47
CA ASP A 412 15.39 -18.96 1.71
C ASP A 412 15.43 -18.11 0.43
N ASN A 413 14.29 -17.91 -0.25
CA ASN A 413 14.25 -17.28 -1.57
C ASN A 413 13.87 -15.80 -1.54
N LEU A 414 13.10 -15.36 -0.54
CA LEU A 414 12.50 -14.02 -0.49
C LEU A 414 12.83 -13.33 0.83
N TYR A 415 12.85 -14.08 1.94
CA TYR A 415 13.10 -13.55 3.27
C TYR A 415 14.53 -13.78 3.77
N ASN A 416 15.53 -13.86 2.87
CA ASN A 416 16.95 -13.86 3.26
C ASN A 416 17.38 -12.53 3.92
N ALA A 417 16.46 -11.56 4.02
CA ALA A 417 16.58 -10.41 4.89
C ALA A 417 16.12 -10.76 6.32
N GLY A 418 16.98 -11.40 7.10
CA GLY A 418 16.85 -11.35 8.56
C GLY A 418 17.06 -9.92 9.03
N VAL A 419 16.00 -9.08 9.08
CA VAL A 419 16.01 -7.65 9.50
C VAL A 419 17.10 -6.74 8.90
N GLY A 420 17.99 -7.23 8.04
CA GLY A 420 19.19 -6.53 7.58
C GLY A 420 20.22 -6.25 8.69
N LEU A 421 20.05 -6.88 9.87
CA LEU A 421 20.86 -6.59 11.05
C LEU A 421 21.80 -7.76 11.35
N CYS A 422 23.09 -7.44 11.45
CA CYS A 422 24.14 -8.35 11.84
C CYS A 422 24.55 -8.08 13.29
N ILE A 423 25.00 -9.13 13.96
CA ILE A 423 25.67 -9.05 15.25
C ILE A 423 26.91 -8.18 15.06
N THR A 424 27.01 -7.11 15.84
CA THR A 424 28.19 -6.24 15.88
C THR A 424 28.61 -5.98 17.33
N HIS A 425 29.76 -5.35 17.49
CA HIS A 425 30.20 -4.84 18.77
C HIS A 425 30.96 -3.52 18.61
N THR A 426 30.89 -2.68 19.64
CA THR A 426 31.73 -1.47 19.74
C THR A 426 32.83 -1.73 20.76
N LEU A 427 34.09 -1.83 20.32
CA LEU A 427 35.24 -1.91 21.22
C LEU A 427 35.37 -0.58 21.97
N LYS A 428 34.92 -0.56 23.23
CA LYS A 428 35.26 0.51 24.18
C LYS A 428 36.50 0.07 24.94
N GLU A 429 37.58 0.83 24.81
CA GLU A 429 38.81 0.58 25.57
C GLU A 429 38.45 0.44 27.06
N ARG A 430 38.82 -0.70 27.67
CA ARG A 430 38.66 -1.08 29.10
C ARG A 430 37.51 -2.02 29.51
N LEU A 431 36.78 -2.67 28.60
CA LEU A 431 35.78 -3.68 28.98
C LEU A 431 36.27 -5.12 28.77
N PHE A 432 36.21 -5.93 29.84
CA PHE A 432 36.46 -7.40 29.79
C PHE A 432 35.25 -8.20 29.28
N VAL A 433 34.08 -7.56 29.22
CA VAL A 433 32.82 -8.10 28.71
C VAL A 433 32.25 -7.05 27.76
N ILE A 434 32.13 -7.40 26.48
CA ILE A 434 31.63 -6.48 25.46
C ILE A 434 30.20 -6.87 25.11
N PRO A 435 29.20 -6.00 25.30
CA PRO A 435 27.84 -6.29 24.89
C PRO A 435 27.75 -6.41 23.37
N VAL A 436 26.95 -7.36 22.91
CA VAL A 436 26.63 -7.52 21.49
C VAL A 436 25.45 -6.62 21.13
N GLU A 437 25.57 -5.95 19.99
CA GLU A 437 24.54 -5.05 19.44
C GLU A 437 24.09 -5.56 18.07
N LEU A 438 22.96 -5.07 17.59
CA LEU A 438 22.48 -5.31 16.23
C LEU A 438 22.67 -4.04 15.41
N ALA A 439 23.39 -4.14 14.29
CA ALA A 439 23.61 -3.03 13.36
C ALA A 439 23.46 -3.49 11.92
N SER A 440 23.37 -2.54 10.99
CA SER A 440 23.31 -2.84 9.56
C SER A 440 24.48 -3.72 9.13
N CYS A 441 24.21 -4.78 8.37
CA CYS A 441 25.25 -5.70 7.92
C CYS A 441 26.31 -5.02 7.05
N ASP A 442 27.57 -5.11 7.45
CA ASP A 442 28.74 -4.74 6.65
C ASP A 442 29.67 -5.97 6.53
N GLU A 443 30.38 -6.11 5.41
CA GLU A 443 31.34 -7.22 5.21
C GLU A 443 32.70 -6.94 5.89
N ASN A 444 32.75 -6.02 6.86
CA ASN A 444 33.99 -5.47 7.41
C ASN A 444 34.13 -5.67 8.93
N GLY A 445 35.31 -6.12 9.37
CA GLY A 445 35.81 -5.96 10.75
C GLY A 445 34.93 -6.54 11.86
N ASN A 446 34.03 -5.72 12.43
CA ASN A 446 33.33 -5.96 13.70
C ASN A 446 32.14 -6.92 13.62
N GLN A 447 31.84 -7.43 12.42
CA GLN A 447 30.72 -8.33 12.16
C GLN A 447 31.17 -9.72 11.66
N VAL A 448 32.49 -9.96 11.61
CA VAL A 448 33.06 -11.19 11.09
C VAL A 448 33.36 -12.16 12.22
N PHE A 449 32.70 -13.31 12.19
CA PHE A 449 32.84 -14.38 13.19
C PHE A 449 33.30 -15.68 12.55
N GLU A 450 34.17 -16.40 13.25
CA GLU A 450 34.61 -17.75 12.92
C GLU A 450 33.89 -18.77 13.80
N TYR A 451 33.34 -19.82 13.20
CA TYR A 451 32.84 -20.98 13.94
C TYR A 451 33.86 -22.12 13.88
N ASN A 452 34.42 -22.49 15.03
CA ASN A 452 35.54 -23.44 15.07
C ASN A 452 35.10 -24.90 15.31
N SER A 453 36.04 -25.84 15.20
CA SER A 453 35.80 -27.28 15.38
C SER A 453 35.36 -27.69 16.80
N ILE A 454 35.57 -26.83 17.80
CA ILE A 454 35.16 -27.04 19.19
C ILE A 454 33.86 -26.30 19.53
N LYS A 455 33.12 -25.84 18.52
CA LYS A 455 31.78 -25.26 18.62
C LYS A 455 31.71 -23.89 19.31
N GLU A 456 32.76 -23.09 19.22
CA GLU A 456 32.74 -21.70 19.65
C GLU A 456 32.50 -20.77 18.46
N ILE A 457 31.83 -19.64 18.70
CA ILE A 457 31.81 -18.52 17.77
C ILE A 457 32.84 -17.52 18.26
N ARG A 458 33.93 -17.40 17.51
CA ARG A 458 35.06 -16.51 17.78
C ARG A 458 34.98 -15.28 16.93
N PHE A 459 35.41 -14.17 17.48
CA PHE A 459 35.64 -12.97 16.69
C PHE A 459 37.05 -13.01 16.10
N ILE A 460 37.21 -12.74 14.79
CA ILE A 460 38.47 -13.02 14.09
C ILE A 460 39.62 -12.09 14.53
N SER A 461 39.31 -10.84 14.88
CA SER A 461 40.34 -9.82 15.14
C SER A 461 40.86 -9.78 16.59
N VAL A 462 40.14 -10.37 17.54
CA VAL A 462 40.53 -10.45 18.97
C VAL A 462 40.06 -11.76 19.58
N PRO A 463 40.75 -12.33 20.60
CA PRO A 463 40.46 -13.66 21.15
C PRO A 463 39.22 -13.68 22.06
N PHE A 464 38.11 -13.14 21.57
CA PHE A 464 36.81 -13.14 22.23
C PHE A 464 35.87 -14.17 21.60
N CYS A 465 35.10 -14.81 22.48
CA CYS A 465 34.12 -15.83 22.16
C CYS A 465 32.73 -15.34 22.57
N LEU A 466 31.74 -15.61 21.73
CA LEU A 466 30.35 -15.34 22.03
C LEU A 466 29.94 -16.16 23.25
N THR A 467 29.52 -15.47 24.30
CA THR A 467 29.27 -16.03 25.63
C THR A 467 27.87 -15.67 26.08
N VAL A 468 27.15 -16.62 26.69
CA VAL A 468 25.86 -16.36 27.33
C VAL A 468 26.00 -16.41 28.84
N LYS A 469 25.64 -15.31 29.50
CA LYS A 469 25.52 -15.22 30.97
C LYS A 469 24.25 -14.48 31.34
N HIS A 470 23.49 -15.00 32.31
CA HIS A 470 22.25 -14.38 32.80
C HIS A 470 21.30 -13.94 31.67
N GLU A 471 21.14 -14.80 30.66
CA GLU A 471 20.28 -14.55 29.47
C GLU A 471 20.74 -13.42 28.54
N GLN A 472 21.90 -12.82 28.78
CA GLN A 472 22.51 -11.85 27.88
C GLN A 472 23.65 -12.49 27.08
N VAL A 473 23.77 -12.07 25.82
CA VAL A 473 24.85 -12.47 24.92
C VAL A 473 25.91 -11.37 24.90
N SER A 474 27.16 -11.74 25.15
CA SER A 474 28.31 -10.83 25.17
C SER A 474 29.53 -11.50 24.53
N LEU A 475 30.55 -10.70 24.21
CA LEU A 475 31.88 -11.18 23.85
C LEU A 475 32.77 -11.13 25.09
N GLU A 476 33.39 -12.26 25.41
CA GLU A 476 34.34 -12.41 26.52
C GLU A 476 35.56 -13.23 26.08
N ASN A 477 36.63 -13.24 26.87
CA ASN A 477 37.82 -14.05 26.57
C ASN A 477 37.47 -15.52 26.30
N CYS A 478 37.99 -16.05 25.19
CA CYS A 478 37.89 -17.48 24.89
C CYS A 478 38.60 -18.32 25.95
N THR A 479 37.99 -19.44 26.32
CA THR A 479 38.57 -20.35 27.32
C THR A 479 39.66 -21.23 26.70
N THR A 480 40.86 -21.25 27.29
CA THR A 480 42.09 -21.72 26.62
C THR A 480 42.36 -23.23 26.67
N SER A 481 41.39 -24.08 27.03
CA SER A 481 41.64 -25.54 27.10
C SER A 481 40.41 -26.43 26.87
N LYS A 482 39.22 -26.01 27.32
CA LYS A 482 37.92 -26.60 26.97
C LYS A 482 36.88 -25.49 26.93
N PRO A 483 36.01 -25.44 25.91
CA PRO A 483 34.99 -24.41 25.81
C PRO A 483 34.05 -24.53 27.00
N ALA A 484 33.87 -23.43 27.74
CA ALA A 484 32.85 -23.36 28.77
C ALA A 484 31.46 -23.62 28.16
N ALA A 485 30.53 -24.23 28.89
CA ALA A 485 29.17 -24.48 28.39
C ALA A 485 28.47 -23.19 27.94
N SER A 486 28.79 -22.06 28.56
CA SER A 486 28.33 -20.71 28.19
C SER A 486 28.90 -20.19 26.86
N GLN A 487 29.92 -20.83 26.30
CA GLN A 487 30.61 -20.46 25.05
C GLN A 487 30.42 -21.49 23.92
N MET A 488 29.67 -22.58 24.19
CA MET A 488 29.39 -23.62 23.21
C MET A 488 28.08 -23.35 22.46
N TRP A 489 28.19 -23.33 21.13
CA TRP A 489 27.11 -23.02 20.20
C TRP A 489 26.93 -24.15 19.18
N HIS A 490 25.68 -24.50 18.91
CA HIS A 490 25.33 -25.50 17.92
C HIS A 490 24.52 -24.85 16.81
N PHE A 491 25.00 -24.95 15.58
CA PHE A 491 24.22 -24.59 14.41
C PHE A 491 23.23 -25.70 14.11
N SER A 492 21.95 -25.35 14.18
CA SER A 492 20.87 -26.20 13.69
C SER A 492 20.83 -26.15 12.17
N HIS A 493 20.39 -27.24 11.53
CA HIS A 493 20.11 -27.28 10.09
C HIS A 493 18.96 -26.34 9.66
N PHE A 494 18.28 -25.73 10.63
CA PHE A 494 17.21 -24.74 10.43
C PHE A 494 17.67 -23.29 10.70
N SER A 495 18.97 -23.00 10.58
CA SER A 495 19.52 -21.63 10.77
C SER A 495 19.24 -21.04 12.17
N PHE A 496 19.40 -21.86 13.20
CA PHE A 496 19.37 -21.43 14.59
C PHE A 496 20.72 -21.60 15.25
N LEU A 497 21.09 -20.62 16.07
CA LEU A 497 22.14 -20.72 17.06
C LEU A 497 21.57 -21.24 18.37
N LEU A 498 21.99 -22.44 18.74
CA LEU A 498 21.58 -23.13 19.95
C LEU A 498 22.71 -23.08 20.99
N TYR A 499 22.42 -22.76 22.24
CA TYR A 499 23.37 -22.94 23.34
C TYR A 499 22.81 -23.85 24.44
N LEU A 500 23.72 -24.55 25.13
CA LEU A 500 23.41 -25.41 26.29
C LEU A 500 23.34 -24.54 27.55
N ASN A 501 22.18 -24.46 28.19
CA ASN A 501 22.06 -23.81 29.49
C ASN A 501 22.41 -24.81 30.61
N PRO A 502 23.56 -24.67 31.31
CA PRO A 502 23.95 -25.58 32.38
C PRO A 502 23.11 -25.43 33.67
N CYS A 503 22.29 -24.38 33.80
CA CYS A 503 21.51 -24.11 35.02
C CYS A 503 20.18 -24.88 35.11
N SER A 504 19.87 -25.80 34.19
CA SER A 504 18.67 -26.65 34.29
C SER A 504 19.01 -27.95 35.03
N HIS A 505 18.73 -28.01 36.33
CA HIS A 505 18.79 -29.24 37.13
C HIS A 505 17.63 -30.23 36.82
N GLN A 506 16.84 -30.02 35.76
CA GLN A 506 15.80 -30.95 35.33
C GLN A 506 16.24 -31.76 34.12
N ARG A 507 15.89 -33.05 34.10
CA ARG A 507 16.27 -34.08 33.10
C ARG A 507 15.94 -33.77 31.62
N ASN A 508 15.40 -32.59 31.31
CA ASN A 508 15.23 -32.09 29.95
C ASN A 508 16.22 -30.95 29.71
N GLN A 509 17.21 -31.20 28.84
CA GLN A 509 18.17 -30.20 28.39
C GLN A 509 17.42 -29.11 27.61
N ILE A 510 17.29 -27.91 28.19
CA ILE A 510 16.60 -26.78 27.56
C ILE A 510 17.61 -26.02 26.71
N TRP A 511 17.52 -26.21 25.39
CA TRP A 511 18.26 -25.43 24.40
C TRP A 511 17.55 -24.09 24.17
N LYS A 512 18.27 -22.97 24.24
CA LYS A 512 17.72 -21.66 23.83
C LYS A 512 18.12 -21.36 22.39
N LEU A 513 17.18 -20.82 21.62
CA LEU A 513 17.25 -20.57 20.19
C LEU A 513 17.49 -19.08 19.90
N LEU A 514 18.54 -18.76 19.17
CA LEU A 514 18.68 -17.48 18.47
C LEU A 514 18.48 -17.74 16.97
N PRO A 515 17.46 -17.17 16.31
CA PRO A 515 17.35 -17.26 14.85
C PRO A 515 18.48 -16.44 14.23
N VAL A 516 19.34 -17.06 13.44
CA VAL A 516 20.49 -16.40 12.81
C VAL A 516 20.65 -16.89 11.38
N VAL A 517 20.65 -15.95 10.43
CA VAL A 517 21.03 -16.20 9.04
C VAL A 517 22.51 -15.86 8.92
N TYR A 518 23.34 -16.79 8.44
CA TYR A 518 24.77 -16.57 8.24
C TYR A 518 25.15 -16.79 6.77
N LYS A 519 26.08 -15.99 6.26
CA LYS A 519 26.70 -16.16 4.94
C LYS A 519 28.04 -16.86 5.16
N ALA A 520 28.13 -18.13 4.79
CA ALA A 520 29.40 -18.85 4.82
C ALA A 520 30.27 -18.40 3.64
N SER A 521 31.41 -17.79 3.92
CA SER A 521 32.52 -17.72 2.96
C SER A 521 33.24 -19.06 2.99
N GLY A 522 33.18 -19.81 1.87
CA GLY A 522 33.98 -21.02 1.68
C GLY A 522 35.45 -20.68 1.47
#